data_AF-A0A2N7GA61-F1
#
_entry.id   AF-A0A2N7GA61-F1
#
_cell.length_a   1.000
_cell.length_b   1.000
_cell.length_c   1.000
_cell.angle_alpha   90.00
_cell.angle_beta   90.00
_cell.angle_gamma   90.00
#
_symmetry.space_group_name_H-M   'P 1'
#
loop_
_entity.id
_entity.type
_entity.pdbx_description
1 polymer ?
#
loop_
_entity_poly.entity_id
_entity_poly.type
_entity_poly.pdbx_seq_one_letter_code
_entity_poly.pdbx_strand_id
1 'polypeptide(L)'
;MSKSKLTRLITAGRDKKWTNGVVNPPVQRASTIVFDTVAEKNAAMMNRANKTLFYGRRGTNTHFAFQDAMVELEGGAGCALYPCGTAAISNAILSFVETGDHILMVDTCYEPTRDFCDTIMKKMGVETTYYDPMHGEGIRDLIKPNTKILFTESPGSVTMEVQDIPTLSRIAHETDIIVMLDNTWAAGVNFSPFDFGVDISIQAATKYIVGHSDVMLGTAVASEKYWPQLREQSYLMGQCVSPDDAYLGLRGIRTLDVRLRQHAENSLAIA
;
A
#
# COMPACT_ATOMS: atom_id res chain seq x y z
N MET A 1 14.44 -5.44 15.20
CA MET A 1 13.03 -5.05 15.45
C MET A 1 12.74 -5.07 16.96
N SER A 2 11.94 -4.15 17.51
CA SER A 2 11.64 -4.15 18.95
C SER A 2 10.72 -5.30 19.35
N LYS A 3 10.78 -5.78 20.61
CA LYS A 3 9.90 -6.85 21.10
C LYS A 3 8.40 -6.51 20.93
N SER A 4 8.03 -5.24 21.07
CA SER A 4 6.65 -4.78 20.83
C SER A 4 6.23 -4.95 19.36
N LYS A 5 7.09 -4.58 18.39
CA LYS A 5 6.82 -4.79 16.96
C LYS A 5 6.70 -6.29 16.61
N LEU A 6 7.50 -7.16 17.23
CA LEU A 6 7.39 -8.61 17.06
C LEU A 6 6.04 -9.16 17.53
N THR A 7 5.55 -8.70 18.69
CA THR A 7 4.20 -9.07 19.16
C THR A 7 3.11 -8.57 18.21
N ARG A 8 3.24 -7.35 17.68
CA ARG A 8 2.28 -6.78 16.73
C ARG A 8 2.10 -7.66 15.49
N LEU A 9 3.16 -8.24 14.92
CA LEU A 9 3.03 -9.17 13.79
C LEU A 9 2.08 -10.35 14.09
N ILE A 10 2.06 -10.82 15.33
CA ILE A 10 1.21 -11.94 15.76
C ILE A 10 -0.24 -11.51 16.03
N THR A 11 -0.46 -10.28 16.51
CA THR A 11 -1.77 -9.79 16.97
C THR A 11 -2.49 -8.87 15.97
N ALA A 12 -1.76 -8.26 15.03
CA ALA A 12 -2.29 -7.27 14.11
C ALA A 12 -3.46 -7.82 13.29
N GLY A 13 -4.58 -7.09 13.26
CA GLY A 13 -5.81 -7.51 12.61
C GLY A 13 -6.61 -8.61 13.32
N ARG A 14 -6.24 -9.03 14.54
CA ARG A 14 -6.96 -10.06 15.32
C ARG A 14 -7.85 -9.45 16.43
N ASP A 15 -8.44 -8.29 16.15
CA ASP A 15 -9.46 -7.72 17.03
C ASP A 15 -10.63 -8.71 17.17
N LYS A 16 -11.20 -8.80 18.38
CA LYS A 16 -12.33 -9.68 18.70
C LYS A 16 -13.51 -9.46 17.75
N LYS A 17 -13.75 -8.22 17.29
CA LYS A 17 -14.81 -7.91 16.32
C LYS A 17 -14.63 -8.59 14.95
N TRP A 18 -13.41 -8.98 14.60
CA TRP A 18 -13.11 -9.71 13.37
C TRP A 18 -12.99 -11.21 13.56
N THR A 19 -12.52 -11.63 14.75
CA THR A 19 -12.23 -13.04 15.01
C THR A 19 -13.40 -13.83 15.58
N ASN A 20 -14.39 -13.20 16.20
CA ASN A 20 -15.59 -13.86 16.72
C ASN A 20 -15.28 -15.09 17.60
N GLY A 21 -14.25 -14.99 18.45
CA GLY A 21 -13.90 -16.03 19.44
C GLY A 21 -12.91 -17.11 18.96
N VAL A 22 -12.49 -17.09 17.71
CA VAL A 22 -11.40 -17.95 17.21
C VAL A 22 -10.08 -17.18 17.08
N VAL A 23 -8.96 -17.88 16.84
CA VAL A 23 -7.63 -17.25 16.78
C VAL A 23 -7.45 -16.35 15.56
N ASN A 24 -7.82 -16.85 14.38
CA ASN A 24 -7.73 -16.13 13.10
C ASN A 24 -9.12 -15.69 12.66
N PRO A 25 -9.28 -14.53 11.99
CA PRO A 25 -10.57 -14.12 11.46
C PRO A 25 -11.11 -15.16 10.47
N PRO A 26 -12.40 -15.56 10.56
CA PRO A 26 -13.01 -16.44 9.57
C PRO A 26 -12.93 -15.85 8.16
N VAL A 27 -12.88 -16.71 7.15
CA VAL A 27 -12.98 -16.30 5.74
C VAL A 27 -14.45 -16.03 5.40
N GLN A 28 -14.83 -14.75 5.37
CA GLN A 28 -16.19 -14.31 5.08
C GLN A 28 -16.31 -14.01 3.58
N ARG A 29 -16.75 -15.02 2.82
CA ARG A 29 -17.05 -14.93 1.38
C ARG A 29 -18.44 -14.35 1.15
N ALA A 30 -18.52 -13.16 0.58
CA ALA A 30 -19.78 -12.54 0.23
C ALA A 30 -19.60 -11.52 -0.90
N SER A 31 -20.58 -11.46 -1.80
CA SER A 31 -20.82 -10.30 -2.66
C SER A 31 -21.94 -9.44 -2.06
N THR A 32 -23.14 -10.00 -1.96
CA THR A 32 -24.30 -9.34 -1.36
C THR A 32 -24.27 -9.45 0.16
N ILE A 33 -24.46 -8.33 0.85
CA ILE A 33 -24.69 -8.28 2.29
C ILE A 33 -26.19 -8.07 2.51
N VAL A 34 -26.77 -8.84 3.42
CA VAL A 34 -28.18 -8.76 3.80
C VAL A 34 -28.36 -7.81 4.99
N PHE A 35 -29.53 -7.18 5.07
CA PHE A 35 -29.94 -6.31 6.17
C PHE A 35 -31.36 -6.72 6.58
N ASP A 36 -31.60 -6.81 7.88
CA ASP A 36 -32.91 -7.25 8.39
C ASP A 36 -33.94 -6.10 8.30
N THR A 37 -33.45 -4.86 8.31
CA THR A 37 -34.30 -3.67 8.20
C THR A 37 -33.74 -2.63 7.22
N VAL A 38 -34.64 -1.77 6.71
CA VAL A 38 -34.24 -0.60 5.90
C VAL A 38 -33.37 0.37 6.70
N ALA A 39 -33.63 0.50 8.01
CA ALA A 39 -32.83 1.34 8.90
C ALA A 39 -31.38 0.86 8.97
N GLU A 40 -31.16 -0.45 9.14
CA GLU A 40 -29.81 -1.05 9.10
C GLU A 40 -29.11 -0.84 7.76
N LYS A 41 -29.81 -1.04 6.64
CA LYS A 41 -29.26 -0.76 5.31
C LYS A 41 -28.81 0.70 5.18
N ASN A 42 -29.62 1.64 5.65
CA ASN A 42 -29.30 3.07 5.58
C ASN A 42 -28.10 3.41 6.48
N ALA A 43 -28.04 2.85 7.69
CA ALA A 43 -26.89 3.00 8.58
C ALA A 43 -25.60 2.43 7.95
N ALA A 44 -25.67 1.24 7.34
CA ALA A 44 -24.56 0.62 6.62
C ALA A 44 -24.14 1.45 5.40
N MET A 45 -25.08 2.03 4.67
CA MET A 45 -24.78 2.91 3.53
C MET A 45 -23.99 4.15 3.97
N MET A 46 -24.38 4.80 5.08
CA MET A 46 -23.65 5.95 5.62
C MET A 46 -22.25 5.57 6.09
N ASN A 47 -22.08 4.36 6.65
CA ASN A 47 -20.81 3.87 7.18
C ASN A 47 -20.02 2.95 6.23
N ARG A 48 -20.42 2.85 4.95
CA ARG A 48 -19.84 1.92 3.95
C ARG A 48 -18.33 2.05 3.75
N ALA A 49 -17.77 3.19 4.15
CA ALA A 49 -16.36 3.54 4.03
C ALA A 49 -15.59 3.38 5.35
N ASN A 50 -16.28 2.98 6.42
CA ASN A 50 -15.77 2.86 7.79
C ASN A 50 -15.92 1.42 8.29
N LYS A 51 -15.39 0.45 7.51
CA LYS A 51 -15.30 -0.99 7.87
C LYS A 51 -16.63 -1.58 8.33
N THR A 52 -17.71 -1.17 7.69
CA THR A 52 -19.07 -1.68 7.92
C THR A 52 -19.47 -2.57 6.75
N LEU A 53 -20.03 -3.74 7.04
CA LEU A 53 -20.54 -4.65 6.01
C LEU A 53 -21.63 -3.95 5.20
N PHE A 54 -21.39 -3.80 3.90
CA PHE A 54 -22.32 -3.13 2.99
C PHE A 54 -22.43 -3.85 1.65
N TYR A 55 -21.29 -4.12 1.00
CA TYR A 55 -21.19 -4.89 -0.23
C TYR A 55 -19.79 -5.47 -0.32
N GLY A 56 -19.63 -6.68 -0.87
CA GLY A 56 -18.36 -7.42 -0.87
C GLY A 56 -17.19 -6.65 -1.49
N ARG A 57 -17.43 -5.80 -2.49
CA ARG A 57 -16.40 -4.92 -3.07
C ARG A 57 -15.87 -3.86 -2.10
N ARG A 58 -16.66 -3.45 -1.10
CA ARG A 58 -16.21 -2.60 0.02
C ARG A 58 -15.49 -3.39 1.12
N GLY A 59 -15.50 -4.71 1.02
CA GLY A 59 -14.87 -5.62 1.97
C GLY A 59 -15.87 -6.33 2.89
N THR A 60 -15.32 -7.32 3.57
CA THR A 60 -15.95 -8.14 4.61
C THR A 60 -15.05 -8.11 5.85
N ASN A 61 -15.45 -8.75 6.95
CA ASN A 61 -14.64 -8.76 8.17
C ASN A 61 -13.22 -9.30 7.95
N THR A 62 -13.03 -10.23 6.99
CA THR A 62 -11.71 -10.72 6.59
C THR A 62 -10.82 -9.63 5.99
N HIS A 63 -11.41 -8.78 5.14
CA HIS A 63 -10.71 -7.66 4.53
C HIS A 63 -10.38 -6.59 5.56
N PHE A 64 -11.35 -6.25 6.42
CA PHE A 64 -11.17 -5.24 7.46
C PHE A 64 -10.07 -5.63 8.44
N ALA A 65 -9.99 -6.92 8.81
CA ALA A 65 -8.90 -7.46 9.60
C ALA A 65 -7.53 -7.29 8.92
N PHE A 66 -7.43 -7.58 7.62
CA PHE A 66 -6.17 -7.41 6.88
C PHE A 66 -5.77 -5.94 6.75
N GLN A 67 -6.72 -5.05 6.45
CA GLN A 67 -6.50 -3.62 6.40
C GLN A 67 -6.04 -3.06 7.75
N ASP A 68 -6.67 -3.48 8.85
CA ASP A 68 -6.25 -3.12 10.21
C ASP A 68 -4.82 -3.59 10.49
N ALA A 69 -4.47 -4.81 10.05
CA ALA A 69 -3.12 -5.34 10.23
C ALA A 69 -2.07 -4.49 9.49
N MET A 70 -2.31 -4.17 8.22
CA MET A 70 -1.38 -3.34 7.43
C MET A 70 -1.24 -1.93 8.01
N VAL A 71 -2.36 -1.33 8.45
CA VAL A 71 -2.36 -0.02 9.11
C VAL A 71 -1.54 -0.05 10.42
N GLU A 72 -1.73 -1.06 11.26
CA GLU A 72 -1.00 -1.21 12.53
C GLU A 72 0.51 -1.41 12.33
N LEU A 73 0.90 -2.12 11.25
CA LEU A 73 2.30 -2.42 10.95
C LEU A 73 3.03 -1.22 10.35
N GLU A 74 2.40 -0.52 9.40
CA GLU A 74 3.06 0.58 8.68
C GLU A 74 2.90 1.93 9.39
N GLY A 75 1.76 2.18 10.06
CA GLY A 75 1.49 3.41 10.81
C GLY A 75 0.62 4.46 10.10
N GLY A 76 -0.10 4.10 9.03
CA GLY A 76 -1.00 5.02 8.32
C GLY A 76 -2.42 5.12 8.91
N ALA A 77 -3.35 5.70 8.16
CA ALA A 77 -4.75 5.89 8.57
C ALA A 77 -5.72 4.86 7.94
N GLY A 78 -5.35 4.30 6.78
CA GLY A 78 -6.16 3.32 6.08
C GLY A 78 -5.38 2.57 5.02
N CYS A 79 -5.91 1.42 4.59
CA CYS A 79 -5.26 0.53 3.63
C CYS A 79 -6.24 0.15 2.50
N ALA A 80 -5.91 0.49 1.27
CA ALA A 80 -6.59 0.02 0.08
C ALA A 80 -6.01 -1.34 -0.36
N LEU A 81 -6.86 -2.23 -0.85
CA LEU A 81 -6.50 -3.59 -1.27
C LEU A 81 -6.67 -3.74 -2.78
N TYR A 82 -5.71 -4.43 -3.41
CA TYR A 82 -5.63 -4.59 -4.86
C TYR A 82 -5.31 -6.04 -5.22
N PRO A 83 -5.67 -6.49 -6.43
CA PRO A 83 -5.42 -7.87 -6.86
C PRO A 83 -3.92 -8.20 -7.04
N CYS A 84 -3.04 -7.20 -7.17
CA CYS A 84 -1.59 -7.39 -7.23
C CYS A 84 -0.83 -6.08 -6.94
N GLY A 85 0.50 -6.14 -6.83
CA GLY A 85 1.36 -4.98 -6.64
C GLY A 85 1.23 -3.93 -7.75
N THR A 86 1.27 -4.33 -9.02
CA THR A 86 1.10 -3.40 -10.15
C THR A 86 -0.25 -2.70 -10.12
N ALA A 87 -1.33 -3.39 -9.72
CA ALA A 87 -2.64 -2.78 -9.54
C ALA A 87 -2.63 -1.75 -8.40
N ALA A 88 -1.92 -2.02 -7.30
CA ALA A 88 -1.75 -1.05 -6.21
C ALA A 88 -1.00 0.20 -6.67
N ILE A 89 0.13 0.05 -7.37
CA ILE A 89 0.94 1.16 -7.89
C ILE A 89 0.12 2.03 -8.85
N SER A 90 -0.40 1.41 -9.91
CA SER A 90 -1.13 2.12 -10.97
C SER A 90 -2.37 2.85 -10.46
N ASN A 91 -3.15 2.23 -9.57
CA ASN A 91 -4.36 2.85 -9.03
C ASN A 91 -4.05 3.84 -7.90
N ALA A 92 -2.96 3.67 -7.16
CA ALA A 92 -2.50 4.70 -6.23
C ALA A 92 -2.12 5.97 -7.00
N ILE A 93 -1.31 5.87 -8.06
CA ILE A 93 -0.97 7.01 -8.92
C ILE A 93 -2.24 7.64 -9.51
N LEU A 94 -3.08 6.82 -10.17
CA LEU A 94 -4.31 7.27 -10.83
C LEU A 94 -5.31 7.94 -9.87
N SER A 95 -5.25 7.64 -8.57
CA SER A 95 -6.13 8.27 -7.58
C SER A 95 -5.85 9.76 -7.37
N PHE A 96 -4.68 10.27 -7.77
CA PHE A 96 -4.26 11.64 -7.44
C PHE A 96 -3.84 12.50 -8.62
N VAL A 97 -3.66 11.92 -9.81
CA VAL A 97 -3.30 12.66 -11.02
C VAL A 97 -4.51 12.93 -11.91
N GLU A 98 -4.44 14.03 -12.64
CA GLU A 98 -5.35 14.39 -13.71
C GLU A 98 -4.58 14.87 -14.95
N THR A 99 -5.27 15.03 -16.08
CA THR A 99 -4.64 15.51 -17.33
C THR A 99 -3.92 16.84 -17.10
N GLY A 100 -2.65 16.90 -17.50
CA GLY A 100 -1.78 18.06 -17.33
C GLY A 100 -0.88 17.97 -16.10
N ASP A 101 -1.05 16.97 -15.22
CA ASP A 101 -0.12 16.74 -14.11
C ASP A 101 1.21 16.15 -14.56
N HIS A 102 2.19 16.23 -13.66
CA HIS A 102 3.53 15.69 -13.83
C HIS A 102 3.92 14.76 -12.66
N ILE A 103 4.58 13.66 -12.97
CA ILE A 103 5.12 12.69 -12.01
C ILE A 103 6.65 12.73 -12.06
N LEU A 104 7.29 12.85 -10.90
CA LEU A 104 8.70 12.51 -10.72
C LEU A 104 8.81 11.05 -10.31
N MET A 105 9.43 10.21 -11.14
CA MET A 105 9.52 8.76 -10.95
C MET A 105 10.99 8.36 -10.79
N VAL A 106 11.33 7.57 -9.77
CA VAL A 106 12.70 7.04 -9.67
C VAL A 106 13.03 6.18 -10.89
N ASP A 107 14.22 6.31 -11.45
CA ASP A 107 14.64 5.59 -12.66
C ASP A 107 14.73 4.07 -12.43
N THR A 108 15.05 3.66 -11.20
CA THR A 108 15.14 2.27 -10.75
C THR A 108 13.81 1.71 -10.25
N CYS A 109 12.68 2.27 -10.70
CA CYS A 109 11.37 1.73 -10.38
C CYS A 109 11.16 0.36 -11.05
N TYR A 110 10.30 -0.47 -10.46
CA TYR A 110 9.89 -1.73 -11.06
C TYR A 110 9.36 -1.52 -12.49
N GLU A 111 9.87 -2.31 -13.46
CA GLU A 111 9.63 -2.12 -14.90
C GLU A 111 8.15 -1.87 -15.29
N PRO A 112 7.15 -2.64 -14.81
CA PRO A 112 5.73 -2.36 -15.09
C PRO A 112 5.24 -0.98 -14.63
N THR A 113 5.87 -0.37 -13.63
CA THR A 113 5.57 1.00 -13.18
C THR A 113 6.01 2.01 -14.24
N ARG A 114 7.20 1.84 -14.80
CA ARG A 114 7.70 2.64 -15.92
C ARG A 114 6.80 2.49 -17.15
N ASP A 115 6.46 1.26 -17.54
CA ASP A 115 5.59 1.00 -18.68
C ASP A 115 4.21 1.65 -18.53
N PHE A 116 3.65 1.61 -17.31
CA PHE A 116 2.39 2.27 -17.00
C PHE A 116 2.48 3.78 -17.19
N CYS A 117 3.57 4.43 -16.75
CA CYS A 117 3.80 5.85 -16.97
C CYS A 117 3.97 6.18 -18.46
N ASP A 118 4.85 5.48 -19.15
CA ASP A 118 5.22 5.75 -20.53
C ASP A 118 4.09 5.45 -21.53
N THR A 119 3.16 4.58 -21.14
CA THR A 119 2.02 4.18 -21.99
C THR A 119 0.72 4.80 -21.53
N ILE A 120 0.26 4.50 -20.31
CA ILE A 120 -1.10 4.85 -19.86
C ILE A 120 -1.15 6.29 -19.37
N MET A 121 -0.21 6.72 -18.51
CA MET A 121 -0.19 8.10 -18.00
C MET A 121 0.05 9.10 -19.14
N LYS A 122 1.01 8.80 -20.02
CA LYS A 122 1.23 9.58 -21.25
C LYS A 122 -0.03 9.71 -22.10
N LYS A 123 -0.77 8.62 -22.31
CA LYS A 123 -2.05 8.65 -23.06
C LYS A 123 -3.13 9.49 -22.37
N MET A 124 -3.11 9.57 -21.04
CA MET A 124 -4.02 10.38 -20.24
C MET A 124 -3.58 11.85 -20.11
N GLY A 125 -2.46 12.22 -20.74
CA GLY A 125 -1.90 13.57 -20.71
C GLY A 125 -1.19 13.91 -19.41
N VAL A 126 -0.71 12.90 -18.68
CA VAL A 126 0.14 13.05 -17.49
C VAL A 126 1.59 12.83 -17.92
N GLU A 127 2.46 13.79 -17.64
CA GLU A 127 3.89 13.73 -17.97
C GLU A 127 4.66 12.97 -16.88
N THR A 128 5.77 12.30 -17.23
CA THR A 128 6.68 11.68 -16.26
C THR A 128 8.12 12.07 -16.58
N THR A 129 8.85 12.53 -15.56
CA THR A 129 10.32 12.68 -15.61
C THR A 129 10.94 11.65 -14.69
N TYR A 130 11.93 10.92 -15.20
CA TYR A 130 12.68 9.94 -14.42
C TYR A 130 13.91 10.59 -13.78
N TYR A 131 14.19 10.24 -12.52
CA TYR A 131 15.33 10.78 -11.78
C TYR A 131 16.21 9.67 -11.21
N ASP A 132 17.51 9.95 -11.11
CA ASP A 132 18.49 9.03 -10.53
C ASP A 132 18.18 8.74 -9.04
N PRO A 133 18.22 7.49 -8.55
CA PRO A 133 17.91 7.19 -7.15
C PRO A 133 18.82 7.90 -6.11
N MET A 134 20.01 8.33 -6.53
CA MET A 134 21.00 9.04 -5.70
C MET A 134 20.94 10.56 -5.87
N HIS A 135 19.89 11.09 -6.52
CA HIS A 135 19.79 12.51 -6.87
C HIS A 135 19.69 13.47 -5.67
N GLY A 136 19.21 12.97 -4.52
CA GLY A 136 19.19 13.71 -3.24
C GLY A 136 18.51 15.09 -3.33
N GLU A 137 19.16 16.13 -2.80
CA GLU A 137 18.67 17.51 -2.86
C GLU A 137 18.50 18.05 -4.29
N GLY A 138 19.20 17.48 -5.27
CA GLY A 138 19.11 17.88 -6.69
C GLY A 138 17.70 17.72 -7.27
N ILE A 139 16.83 16.94 -6.62
CA ILE A 139 15.43 16.72 -7.04
C ILE A 139 14.64 18.03 -7.18
N ARG A 140 15.06 19.09 -6.48
CA ARG A 140 14.49 20.43 -6.56
C ARG A 140 14.48 20.97 -7.99
N ASP A 141 15.52 20.69 -8.77
CA ASP A 141 15.68 21.20 -10.12
C ASP A 141 14.75 20.51 -11.13
N LEU A 142 14.18 19.35 -10.75
CA LEU A 142 13.26 18.58 -11.57
C LEU A 142 11.78 18.88 -11.24
N ILE A 143 11.52 19.59 -10.14
CA ILE A 143 10.15 19.98 -9.76
C ILE A 143 9.62 21.04 -10.73
N LYS A 144 8.52 20.69 -11.40
CA LYS A 144 7.71 21.57 -12.24
C LYS A 144 6.50 22.12 -11.47
N PRO A 145 5.90 23.25 -11.89
CA PRO A 145 4.70 23.81 -11.25
C PRO A 145 3.49 22.87 -11.20
N ASN A 146 3.41 21.91 -12.11
CA ASN A 146 2.36 20.88 -12.20
C ASN A 146 2.81 19.51 -11.64
N THR A 147 3.92 19.43 -10.92
CA THR A 147 4.36 18.17 -10.31
C THR A 147 3.40 17.79 -9.19
N LYS A 148 2.79 16.62 -9.32
CA LYS A 148 1.78 16.11 -8.40
C LYS A 148 2.29 15.01 -7.48
N ILE A 149 3.15 14.15 -8.01
CA ILE A 149 3.66 12.96 -7.32
C ILE A 149 5.18 12.91 -7.42
N LEU A 150 5.81 12.62 -6.29
CA LEU A 150 7.16 12.06 -6.21
C LEU A 150 7.04 10.58 -5.86
N PHE A 151 7.32 9.71 -6.83
CA PHE A 151 7.31 8.27 -6.66
C PHE A 151 8.72 7.76 -6.39
N THR A 152 8.86 7.02 -5.30
CA THR A 152 10.11 6.46 -4.78
C THR A 152 10.00 4.93 -4.68
N GLU A 153 11.14 4.26 -4.74
CA GLU A 153 11.29 2.81 -4.53
C GLU A 153 12.67 2.60 -3.91
N SER A 154 12.72 2.10 -2.68
CA SER A 154 13.95 2.01 -1.90
C SER A 154 13.99 0.72 -1.07
N PRO A 155 14.90 -0.21 -1.35
CA PRO A 155 15.89 -0.19 -2.44
C PRO A 155 15.27 -0.21 -3.84
N GLY A 156 15.97 0.34 -4.84
CA GLY A 156 15.59 0.29 -6.25
C GLY A 156 15.51 -1.13 -6.79
N SER A 157 14.59 -1.37 -7.73
CA SER A 157 14.42 -2.67 -8.37
C SER A 157 15.69 -3.11 -9.09
N VAL A 158 16.08 -4.38 -8.91
CA VAL A 158 17.26 -5.04 -9.49
C VAL A 158 18.60 -4.53 -8.97
N THR A 159 18.85 -3.23 -9.01
CA THR A 159 20.16 -2.60 -8.73
C THR A 159 20.36 -2.16 -7.28
N MET A 160 19.29 -2.15 -6.47
CA MET A 160 19.31 -2.06 -5.01
C MET A 160 19.80 -0.73 -4.40
N GLU A 161 19.74 0.37 -5.14
CA GLU A 161 20.07 1.70 -4.62
C GLU A 161 19.11 2.12 -3.51
N VAL A 162 19.63 2.69 -2.43
CA VAL A 162 18.83 3.14 -1.28
C VAL A 162 18.73 4.66 -1.31
N GLN A 163 17.51 5.15 -1.50
CA GLN A 163 17.22 6.59 -1.59
C GLN A 163 17.15 7.24 -0.21
N ASP A 164 17.52 8.53 -0.13
CA ASP A 164 17.31 9.38 1.04
C ASP A 164 15.85 9.88 1.11
N ILE A 165 14.94 8.97 1.46
CA ILE A 165 13.50 9.24 1.59
C ILE A 165 13.21 10.45 2.49
N PRO A 166 13.83 10.62 3.68
CA PRO A 166 13.58 11.80 4.52
C PRO A 166 13.83 13.13 3.79
N THR A 167 14.95 13.23 3.07
CA THR A 167 15.30 14.44 2.30
C THR A 167 14.32 14.66 1.16
N LEU A 168 14.02 13.60 0.39
CA LEU A 168 13.08 13.66 -0.73
C LEU A 168 11.67 14.08 -0.30
N SER A 169 11.17 13.49 0.80
CA SER A 169 9.87 13.84 1.37
C SER A 169 9.80 15.28 1.85
N ARG A 170 10.83 15.73 2.58
CA ARG A 170 10.93 17.11 3.05
C ARG A 170 10.82 18.11 1.89
N ILE A 171 11.53 17.84 0.79
CA ILE A 171 11.53 18.71 -0.41
C ILE A 171 10.17 18.68 -1.10
N ALA A 172 9.58 17.50 -1.31
CA ALA A 172 8.27 17.36 -1.93
C ALA A 172 7.18 18.16 -1.19
N HIS A 173 7.21 18.12 0.14
CA HIS A 173 6.22 18.80 0.98
C HIS A 173 6.36 20.32 1.01
N GLU A 174 7.51 20.90 0.63
CA GLU A 174 7.65 22.36 0.46
C GLU A 174 6.72 22.89 -0.65
N THR A 175 6.32 22.04 -1.60
CA THR A 175 5.46 22.38 -2.74
C THR A 175 4.21 21.50 -2.85
N ASP A 176 3.74 20.91 -1.73
CA ASP A 176 2.53 20.06 -1.66
C ASP A 176 2.50 18.87 -2.65
N ILE A 177 3.68 18.32 -3.00
CA ILE A 177 3.81 17.11 -3.81
C ILE A 177 3.55 15.89 -2.93
N ILE A 178 2.78 14.93 -3.44
CA ILE A 178 2.47 13.68 -2.75
C ILE A 178 3.65 12.72 -2.89
N VAL A 179 4.13 12.20 -1.77
CA VAL A 179 5.22 11.21 -1.76
C VAL A 179 4.65 9.80 -1.72
N MET A 180 4.89 9.03 -2.78
CA MET A 180 4.56 7.61 -2.84
C MET A 180 5.84 6.79 -2.73
N LEU A 181 5.80 5.70 -1.96
CA LEU A 181 6.91 4.75 -1.83
C LEU A 181 6.41 3.34 -2.17
N ASP A 182 7.01 2.70 -3.17
CA ASP A 182 6.99 1.24 -3.21
C ASP A 182 7.91 0.69 -2.12
N ASN A 183 7.29 0.21 -1.05
CA ASN A 183 7.94 -0.27 0.17
C ASN A 183 7.96 -1.81 0.22
N THR A 184 7.79 -2.47 -0.93
CA THR A 184 7.69 -3.94 -1.04
C THR A 184 8.90 -4.65 -0.42
N TRP A 185 10.11 -4.15 -0.68
CA TRP A 185 11.34 -4.79 -0.23
C TRP A 185 11.50 -4.74 1.29
N ALA A 186 11.15 -3.61 1.92
CA ALA A 186 11.21 -3.46 3.37
C ALA A 186 10.00 -4.06 4.09
N ALA A 187 9.00 -4.54 3.33
CA ALA A 187 7.78 -5.20 3.80
C ALA A 187 6.97 -4.37 4.83
N GLY A 188 7.11 -3.04 4.79
CA GLY A 188 6.48 -2.12 5.77
C GLY A 188 7.01 -2.21 7.20
N VAL A 189 8.01 -3.07 7.47
CA VAL A 189 8.49 -3.35 8.83
C VAL A 189 9.99 -3.10 9.03
N ASN A 190 10.79 -3.21 7.96
CA ASN A 190 12.21 -2.85 7.97
C ASN A 190 12.46 -1.37 7.63
N PHE A 191 11.45 -0.68 7.10
CA PHE A 191 11.42 0.76 6.90
C PHE A 191 10.01 1.25 7.27
N SER A 192 9.91 2.23 8.18
CA SER A 192 8.65 2.79 8.67
C SER A 192 8.31 4.05 7.87
N PRO A 193 7.50 3.95 6.80
CA PRO A 193 7.43 4.97 5.75
C PRO A 193 6.89 6.32 6.26
N PHE A 194 5.85 6.29 7.10
CA PHE A 194 5.19 7.51 7.59
C PHE A 194 6.05 8.28 8.60
N ASP A 195 7.01 7.63 9.27
CA ASP A 195 7.96 8.32 10.15
C ASP A 195 8.92 9.23 9.36
N PHE A 196 9.04 9.01 8.04
CA PHE A 196 9.95 9.72 7.15
C PHE A 196 9.23 10.55 6.08
N GLY A 197 7.95 10.89 6.30
CA GLY A 197 7.21 11.81 5.43
C GLY A 197 6.70 11.18 4.13
N VAL A 198 6.59 9.86 4.05
CA VAL A 198 5.84 9.21 2.96
C VAL A 198 4.34 9.42 3.18
N ASP A 199 3.61 9.77 2.13
CA ASP A 199 2.16 9.96 2.19
C ASP A 199 1.38 8.68 1.87
N ILE A 200 1.92 7.86 0.97
CA ILE A 200 1.33 6.59 0.55
C ILE A 200 2.44 5.54 0.41
N SER A 201 2.35 4.50 1.22
CA SER A 201 3.22 3.32 1.16
C SER A 201 2.51 2.20 0.41
N ILE A 202 3.11 1.75 -0.68
CA ILE A 202 2.56 0.75 -1.60
C ILE A 202 3.39 -0.52 -1.44
N GLN A 203 2.75 -1.68 -1.48
CA GLN A 203 3.45 -2.96 -1.50
C GLN A 203 2.81 -3.92 -2.49
N ALA A 204 3.65 -4.65 -3.21
CA ALA A 204 3.31 -5.98 -3.71
C ALA A 204 3.31 -6.96 -2.53
N ALA A 205 2.20 -7.01 -1.79
CA ALA A 205 2.01 -7.97 -0.70
C ALA A 205 2.15 -9.44 -1.15
N THR A 206 2.06 -9.72 -2.46
CA THR A 206 2.53 -10.95 -3.13
C THR A 206 3.88 -11.44 -2.61
N LYS A 207 4.80 -10.52 -2.27
CA LYS A 207 6.19 -10.82 -1.88
C LYS A 207 6.27 -11.21 -0.40
N TYR A 208 6.89 -10.40 0.44
CA TYR A 208 7.20 -10.81 1.81
C TYR A 208 5.96 -10.94 2.71
N ILE A 209 4.90 -10.15 2.48
CA ILE A 209 3.67 -10.19 3.29
C ILE A 209 3.00 -11.56 3.20
N VAL A 210 2.64 -12.01 2.00
CA VAL A 210 2.16 -13.38 1.75
C VAL A 210 3.28 -14.36 2.08
N GLY A 211 4.44 -14.24 1.41
CA GLY A 211 5.68 -14.94 1.77
C GLY A 211 5.80 -16.41 1.33
N HIS A 212 4.85 -16.92 0.54
CA HIS A 212 4.79 -18.35 0.17
C HIS A 212 4.55 -18.60 -1.33
N SER A 213 4.64 -17.57 -2.17
CA SER A 213 4.55 -17.66 -3.64
C SER A 213 3.24 -18.26 -4.19
N ASP A 214 2.14 -18.10 -3.46
CA ASP A 214 0.84 -18.71 -3.76
C ASP A 214 -0.31 -17.70 -3.97
N VAL A 215 -0.10 -16.42 -3.68
CA VAL A 215 -1.12 -15.37 -3.77
C VAL A 215 -0.56 -14.10 -4.41
N MET A 216 -1.31 -13.52 -5.35
CA MET A 216 -1.09 -12.15 -5.81
C MET A 216 -1.92 -11.19 -4.95
N LEU A 217 -1.29 -10.16 -4.41
CA LEU A 217 -1.93 -9.21 -3.51
C LEU A 217 -1.18 -7.87 -3.55
N GLY A 218 -1.92 -6.77 -3.61
CA GLY A 218 -1.38 -5.43 -3.49
C GLY A 218 -2.03 -4.67 -2.35
N THR A 219 -1.25 -3.80 -1.71
CA THR A 219 -1.73 -2.91 -0.64
C THR A 219 -1.21 -1.51 -0.87
N ALA A 220 -2.02 -0.50 -0.54
CA ALA A 220 -1.55 0.87 -0.41
C ALA A 220 -2.08 1.45 0.91
N VAL A 221 -1.18 1.71 1.85
CA VAL A 221 -1.47 2.38 3.11
C VAL A 221 -1.26 3.87 2.91
N ALA A 222 -2.19 4.70 3.38
CA ALA A 222 -2.13 6.15 3.21
C ALA A 222 -2.16 6.89 4.55
N SER A 223 -1.58 8.09 4.59
CA SER A 223 -1.74 9.04 5.68
C SER A 223 -3.19 9.53 5.77
N GLU A 224 -3.55 10.18 6.88
CA GLU A 224 -4.91 10.65 7.14
C GLU A 224 -5.41 11.61 6.05
N LYS A 225 -4.54 12.50 5.56
CA LYS A 225 -4.86 13.48 4.51
C LYS A 225 -5.32 12.80 3.21
N TYR A 226 -4.64 11.72 2.79
CA TYR A 226 -4.83 11.13 1.47
C TYR A 226 -5.72 9.88 1.47
N TRP A 227 -5.97 9.28 2.63
CA TRP A 227 -6.77 8.05 2.74
C TRP A 227 -8.17 8.15 2.10
N PRO A 228 -8.99 9.20 2.36
CA PRO A 228 -10.34 9.27 1.79
C PRO A 228 -10.33 9.24 0.26
N GLN A 229 -9.39 9.96 -0.37
CA GLN A 229 -9.26 10.03 -1.83
C GLN A 229 -8.77 8.70 -2.40
N LEU A 230 -7.70 8.12 -1.85
CA LEU A 230 -7.19 6.82 -2.29
C LEU A 230 -8.27 5.73 -2.24
N ARG A 231 -9.02 5.67 -1.13
CA ARG A 231 -10.09 4.70 -0.92
C ARG A 231 -11.21 4.83 -1.96
N GLU A 232 -11.72 6.05 -2.16
CA GLU A 232 -12.86 6.25 -3.04
C GLU A 232 -12.48 6.12 -4.52
N GLN A 233 -11.32 6.64 -4.93
CA GLN A 233 -10.85 6.51 -6.32
C GLN A 233 -10.54 5.05 -6.68
N SER A 234 -9.89 4.30 -5.79
CA SER A 234 -9.67 2.86 -5.97
C SER A 234 -11.00 2.09 -6.09
N TYR A 235 -12.00 2.47 -5.30
CA TYR A 235 -13.32 1.86 -5.38
C TYR A 235 -14.05 2.17 -6.71
N LEU A 236 -13.93 3.39 -7.23
CA LEU A 236 -14.50 3.78 -8.53
C LEU A 236 -13.87 2.96 -9.68
N MET A 237 -12.57 2.67 -9.57
CA MET A 237 -11.86 1.78 -10.49
C MET A 237 -12.14 0.28 -10.28
N GLY A 238 -13.08 -0.06 -9.39
CA GLY A 238 -13.50 -1.43 -9.15
C GLY A 238 -12.46 -2.29 -8.42
N GLN A 239 -11.44 -1.68 -7.81
CA GLN A 239 -10.37 -2.42 -7.14
C GLN A 239 -10.92 -3.12 -5.89
N CYS A 240 -10.73 -4.44 -5.85
CA CYS A 240 -11.02 -5.28 -4.69
C CYS A 240 -10.20 -6.57 -4.78
N VAL A 241 -10.22 -7.35 -3.71
CA VAL A 241 -9.50 -8.64 -3.63
C VAL A 241 -10.41 -9.72 -3.05
N SER A 242 -10.06 -10.99 -3.27
CA SER A 242 -10.77 -12.11 -2.65
C SER A 242 -10.55 -12.11 -1.13
N PRO A 243 -11.57 -12.47 -0.32
CA PRO A 243 -11.38 -12.67 1.12
C PRO A 243 -10.39 -13.79 1.43
N ASP A 244 -10.25 -14.80 0.56
CA ASP A 244 -9.26 -15.86 0.72
C ASP A 244 -7.83 -15.33 0.60
N ASP A 245 -7.56 -14.47 -0.38
CA ASP A 245 -6.24 -13.85 -0.57
C ASP A 245 -5.91 -12.90 0.59
N ALA A 246 -6.88 -12.11 1.06
CA ALA A 246 -6.72 -11.26 2.23
C ALA A 246 -6.42 -12.08 3.50
N TYR A 247 -7.08 -13.24 3.67
CA TYR A 247 -6.79 -14.16 4.76
C TYR A 247 -5.39 -14.77 4.66
N LEU A 248 -4.94 -15.14 3.46
CA LEU A 248 -3.60 -15.67 3.25
C LEU A 248 -2.52 -14.60 3.47
N GLY A 249 -2.77 -13.35 3.11
CA GLY A 249 -1.95 -12.20 3.52
C GLY A 249 -1.85 -12.08 5.04
N LEU A 250 -2.99 -12.09 5.74
CA LEU A 250 -3.04 -12.11 7.22
C LEU A 250 -2.25 -13.29 7.82
N ARG A 251 -2.33 -14.47 7.21
CA ARG A 251 -1.61 -15.67 7.67
C ARG A 251 -0.11 -15.53 7.44
N GLY A 252 0.31 -14.96 6.31
CA GLY A 252 1.71 -14.72 5.96
C GLY A 252 2.41 -13.77 6.93
N ILE A 253 1.73 -12.70 7.37
CA ILE A 253 2.24 -11.72 8.35
C ILE A 253 2.77 -12.40 9.62
N ARG A 254 2.14 -13.51 10.06
CA ARG A 254 2.46 -14.17 11.34
C ARG A 254 3.88 -14.72 11.40
N THR A 255 4.49 -15.00 10.26
CA THR A 255 5.86 -15.51 10.16
C THR A 255 6.81 -14.50 9.53
N LEU A 256 6.37 -13.25 9.32
CA LEU A 256 7.14 -12.24 8.58
C LEU A 256 8.51 -11.98 9.22
N ASP A 257 8.58 -11.79 10.54
CA ASP A 257 9.87 -11.56 11.22
C ASP A 257 10.83 -12.74 11.06
N VAL A 258 10.39 -13.95 11.41
CA VAL A 258 11.28 -15.13 11.37
C VAL A 258 11.78 -15.40 9.95
N ARG A 259 10.93 -15.17 8.94
CA ARG A 259 11.32 -15.27 7.52
C ARG A 259 12.30 -14.17 7.17
N LEU A 260 12.00 -12.90 7.44
CA LEU A 260 12.87 -11.77 7.08
C LEU A 260 14.25 -11.85 7.75
N ARG A 261 14.33 -12.29 9.01
CA ARG A 261 15.62 -12.50 9.68
C ARG A 261 16.44 -13.58 8.99
N GLN A 262 15.83 -14.72 8.65
CA GLN A 262 16.52 -15.78 7.93
C GLN A 262 16.92 -15.35 6.51
N HIS A 263 16.06 -14.58 5.82
CA HIS A 263 16.38 -14.01 4.51
C HIS A 263 17.61 -13.11 4.60
N ALA A 264 17.64 -12.19 5.56
CA ALA A 264 18.75 -11.26 5.75
C ALA A 264 20.07 -11.96 6.11
N GLU A 265 20.03 -12.93 7.03
CA GLU A 265 21.20 -13.74 7.40
C GLU A 265 21.77 -14.48 6.19
N ASN A 266 20.92 -15.20 5.46
CA ASN A 266 21.36 -15.98 4.31
C ASN A 266 21.84 -15.09 3.16
N SER A 267 21.13 -13.99 2.87
CA SER A 267 21.53 -13.09 1.78
C SER A 267 22.86 -12.41 2.07
N LEU A 268 23.12 -12.02 3.32
CA LEU A 268 24.39 -11.40 3.70
C LEU A 268 25.55 -12.40 3.68
N ALA A 269 25.31 -13.68 4.01
CA ALA A 269 26.33 -14.72 3.90
C ALA A 269 26.69 -15.06 2.44
N ILE A 270 25.81 -14.78 1.49
CA ILE A 270 26.03 -15.00 0.06
C ILE A 270 26.70 -13.80 -0.63
N ALA A 271 26.42 -12.57 -0.16
CA ALA A 271 26.93 -11.32 -0.72
C ALA A 271 28.45 -11.14 -0.55
#